data_AF-K1YY92-F1
#
_entry.id   AF-K1YY92-F1
#
_cell.length_a   1.000
_cell.length_b   1.000
_cell.length_c   1.000
_cell.angle_alpha   90.00
_cell.angle_beta   90.00
_cell.angle_gamma   90.00
#
_symmetry.space_group_name_H-M   'P 1'
#
loop_
_entity.id
_entity.type
_entity.pdbx_description
1 polymer ?
#
loop_
_entity_poly.entity_id
_entity_poly.type
_entity_poly.pdbx_seq_one_letter_code
_entity_poly.pdbx_strand_id
1 'polypeptide(L)'
;MILRQFLFESSMITFAGALIGVAIAVSLVMMSVIIASYVGVDIGLYIPFGGIAISVIAAVAEGLFFGLYPARKAAGLNPIDSLRFE
;
A
#
# COMPACT_ATOMS: atom_id res chain seq x y z
N MET A 1 -8.48 -19.60 12.83
CA MET A 1 -9.41 -18.47 12.58
C MET A 1 -8.67 -17.14 12.49
N ILE A 2 -7.85 -16.82 13.50
CA ILE A 2 -7.11 -15.56 13.64
C ILE A 2 -6.21 -15.23 12.43
N LEU A 3 -5.54 -16.24 11.85
CA LEU A 3 -4.71 -16.08 10.64
C LEU A 3 -5.47 -15.43 9.47
N ARG A 4 -6.68 -15.90 9.18
CA ARG A 4 -7.50 -15.38 8.07
C ARG A 4 -8.01 -13.97 8.36
N GLN A 5 -8.30 -13.65 9.61
CA GLN A 5 -8.75 -12.32 10.01
C GLN A 5 -7.64 -11.27 9.86
N PHE A 6 -6.43 -11.56 10.36
CA PHE A 6 -5.28 -10.66 10.19
C PHE A 6 -4.87 -10.50 8.72
N LEU A 7 -4.93 -11.58 7.94
CA LEU A 7 -4.70 -11.48 6.49
C LEU A 7 -5.75 -10.59 5.81
N PHE A 8 -7.02 -10.72 6.18
CA PHE A 8 -8.07 -9.88 5.63
C PHE A 8 -7.89 -8.40 6.03
N GLU A 9 -7.63 -8.13 7.29
CA GLU A 9 -7.41 -6.78 7.81
C GLU A 9 -6.17 -6.11 7.18
N SER A 10 -5.05 -6.82 7.13
CA SER A 10 -3.84 -6.32 6.45
C SER A 10 -4.10 -6.07 4.95
N SER A 11 -4.82 -6.97 4.26
CA SER A 11 -5.16 -6.77 2.85
C SER A 11 -6.06 -5.55 2.61
N MET A 12 -7.02 -5.29 3.50
CA MET A 12 -7.90 -4.11 3.44
C MET A 12 -7.11 -2.81 3.64
N ILE A 13 -6.21 -2.79 4.62
CA ILE A 13 -5.34 -1.63 4.90
C ILE A 13 -4.40 -1.36 3.73
N THR A 14 -3.75 -2.39 3.18
CA THR A 14 -2.89 -2.24 2.00
C THR A 14 -3.68 -1.73 0.79
N PHE A 15 -4.87 -2.26 0.54
CA PHE A 15 -5.71 -1.82 -0.57
C PHE A 15 -6.17 -0.36 -0.42
N ALA A 16 -6.60 0.03 0.79
CA ALA A 16 -6.94 1.41 1.08
C ALA A 16 -5.74 2.35 0.90
N GLY A 17 -4.56 1.96 1.40
CA GLY A 17 -3.32 2.69 1.20
C GLY A 17 -2.93 2.86 -0.27
N ALA A 18 -3.09 1.80 -1.08
CA ALA A 18 -2.82 1.85 -2.51
C ALA A 18 -3.76 2.83 -3.25
N LEU A 19 -5.07 2.80 -2.94
CA LEU A 19 -6.04 3.74 -3.51
C LEU A 19 -5.71 5.19 -3.17
N ILE A 20 -5.41 5.45 -1.88
CA ILE A 20 -5.04 6.79 -1.42
C ILE A 20 -3.75 7.26 -2.09
N GLY A 21 -2.75 6.38 -2.20
CA GLY A 21 -1.49 6.68 -2.87
C GLY A 21 -1.67 7.07 -4.34
N VAL A 22 -2.50 6.33 -5.09
CA VAL A 22 -2.82 6.67 -6.49
C VAL A 22 -3.55 8.02 -6.57
N ALA A 23 -4.52 8.28 -5.70
CA ALA A 23 -5.24 9.54 -5.68
C ALA A 23 -4.31 10.74 -5.41
N ILE A 24 -3.38 10.60 -4.46
CA ILE A 24 -2.37 11.63 -4.15
C ILE A 24 -1.44 11.83 -5.34
N ALA A 25 -0.94 10.75 -5.95
CA ALA A 25 -0.04 10.82 -7.10
C ALA A 25 -0.67 11.56 -8.29
N VAL A 26 -1.92 11.24 -8.63
CA VAL A 26 -2.65 11.94 -9.71
C VAL A 26 -2.86 13.41 -9.36
N SER A 27 -3.25 13.71 -8.11
CA SER A 27 -3.46 15.09 -7.66
C SER A 27 -2.19 15.93 -7.76
N LEU A 28 -1.03 15.36 -7.38
CA LEU A 28 0.27 16.04 -7.48
C LEU A 28 0.66 16.30 -8.94
N VAL A 29 0.40 15.36 -9.86
CA VAL A 29 0.65 15.56 -11.30
C VAL A 29 -0.26 16.65 -11.88
N MET A 30 -1.52 16.70 -11.46
CA MET A 30 -2.42 17.79 -11.89
C MET A 30 -1.97 19.15 -11.34
N MET A 31 -1.55 19.20 -10.07
CA MET A 31 -1.02 20.42 -9.47
C MET A 31 0.25 20.91 -10.16
N SER A 32 1.15 20.01 -10.57
CA SER A 32 2.39 20.41 -11.24
C SER A 32 2.12 21.09 -12.58
N VAL A 33 1.17 20.58 -13.37
CA VAL A 33 0.75 21.22 -14.64
C VAL A 33 0.15 22.61 -14.40
N ILE A 34 -0.72 22.74 -13.39
CA ILE A 34 -1.30 24.04 -13.00
C ILE A 34 -0.20 25.02 -12.62
N ILE A 35 0.72 24.64 -11.74
CA ILE A 35 1.82 25.50 -11.29
C ILE A 35 2.68 25.93 -12.48
N ALA A 36 3.02 25.03 -13.39
CA ALA A 36 3.87 25.37 -14.52
C ALA A 36 3.18 26.33 -15.52
N SER A 37 1.87 26.19 -15.72
CA SER A 37 1.10 27.15 -16.51
C SER A 37 1.19 28.59 -15.95
N TYR A 38 1.26 28.75 -14.63
CA TYR A 38 1.45 30.06 -13.99
C TYR A 38 2.86 30.62 -14.16
N VAL A 39 3.86 29.76 -14.34
CA VAL A 39 5.27 30.13 -14.55
C VAL A 39 5.58 30.34 -16.05
N GLY A 40 4.60 30.14 -16.93
CA GLY A 40 4.77 30.27 -18.38
C GLY A 40 5.54 29.11 -19.01
N VAL A 41 5.62 27.98 -18.32
CA VAL A 41 6.28 26.75 -18.79
C VAL A 41 5.20 25.74 -19.14
N ASP A 42 5.20 25.27 -20.39
CA ASP A 42 4.26 24.24 -20.85
C ASP A 42 4.87 22.85 -20.64
N ILE A 43 4.64 22.28 -19.45
CA ILE A 43 4.89 20.86 -19.21
C ILE A 43 3.61 20.11 -19.51
N GLY A 44 3.58 19.42 -20.65
CA GLY A 44 2.49 18.52 -20.98
C GLY A 44 2.25 17.49 -19.88
N LEU A 45 0.99 17.07 -19.72
CA LEU A 45 0.62 16.07 -18.72
C LEU A 45 1.22 14.70 -19.12
N TYR A 46 2.31 14.33 -18.46
CA TYR A 46 2.93 13.02 -18.62
C TYR A 46 2.65 12.14 -17.40
N ILE A 47 1.91 11.06 -17.63
CA ILE A 47 1.65 10.04 -16.61
C ILE A 47 2.61 8.87 -16.85
N PRO A 48 3.59 8.63 -15.98
CA PRO A 48 4.54 7.53 -16.14
C PRO A 48 3.88 6.21 -15.74
N PHE A 49 3.16 5.57 -16.67
CA PHE A 49 2.48 4.29 -16.43
C PHE A 49 3.42 3.19 -15.90
N GLY A 50 4.69 3.19 -16.34
CA GLY A 50 5.71 2.26 -15.81
C GLY A 50 6.01 2.50 -14.33
N GLY A 51 6.10 3.77 -13.90
CA GLY A 51 6.29 4.12 -12.50
C GLY A 51 5.09 3.71 -11.65
N ILE A 52 3.87 3.92 -12.16
CA ILE A 52 2.64 3.48 -11.48
C ILE A 52 2.62 1.95 -11.32
N ALA A 53 2.97 1.21 -12.37
CA ALA A 53 3.02 -0.26 -12.31
C ALA A 53 4.02 -0.76 -11.26
N ILE A 54 5.22 -0.18 -11.21
CA ILE A 54 6.24 -0.54 -10.20
C ILE A 54 5.73 -0.23 -8.80
N SER A 55 5.11 0.93 -8.57
CA SER A 55 4.56 1.32 -7.28
C SER A 55 3.43 0.37 -6.81
N VAL A 56 2.55 -0.06 -7.73
CA VAL A 56 1.49 -1.03 -7.41
C VAL A 56 2.09 -2.39 -7.05
N ILE A 57 3.08 -2.87 -7.81
CA ILE A 57 3.77 -4.13 -7.51
C ILE A 57 4.46 -4.07 -6.15
N ALA A 58 5.15 -2.97 -5.85
CA ALA A 58 5.80 -2.75 -4.56
C ALA A 58 4.78 -2.75 -3.40
N ALA A 59 3.66 -2.03 -3.54
CA ALA A 59 2.60 -1.99 -2.52
C ALA A 59 2.00 -3.37 -2.25
N VAL A 60 1.75 -4.17 -3.31
CA VAL A 60 1.26 -5.55 -3.16
C VAL A 60 2.31 -6.43 -2.48
N ALA A 61 3.58 -6.31 -2.87
CA ALA A 61 4.67 -7.08 -2.27
C ALA A 61 4.81 -6.77 -0.77
N GLU A 62 4.80 -5.50 -0.37
CA GLU A 62 4.86 -5.08 1.02
C GLU A 62 3.64 -5.57 1.82
N GLY A 63 2.41 -5.40 1.28
CA GLY A 63 1.20 -5.88 1.94
C GLY A 63 1.19 -7.40 2.14
N LEU A 64 1.67 -8.16 1.16
CA LEU A 64 1.81 -9.61 1.28
C LEU A 64 2.91 -10.00 2.26
N PHE A 65 4.06 -9.32 2.25
CA PHE A 65 5.15 -9.61 3.19
C PHE A 65 4.73 -9.34 4.64
N PHE A 66 4.24 -8.13 4.92
CA PHE A 66 3.82 -7.73 6.26
C PHE A 66 2.50 -8.37 6.70
N GLY A 67 1.65 -8.85 5.79
CA GLY A 67 0.45 -9.61 6.13
C GLY A 67 0.74 -11.08 6.38
N LEU A 68 1.48 -11.74 5.49
CA LEU A 68 1.66 -13.20 5.53
C LEU A 68 2.70 -13.65 6.56
N TYR A 69 3.78 -12.89 6.75
CA TYR A 69 4.86 -13.25 7.68
C TYR A 69 4.40 -13.30 9.16
N PRO A 70 3.83 -12.23 9.75
CA PRO A 70 3.36 -12.27 11.13
C PRO A 70 2.18 -13.22 11.30
N ALA A 71 1.31 -13.33 10.28
CA ALA A 71 0.19 -14.25 10.32
C ALA A 71 0.69 -15.71 10.42
N ARG A 72 1.70 -16.10 9.63
CA ARG A 72 2.36 -17.42 9.75
C ARG A 72 2.99 -17.63 11.13
N LYS A 73 3.66 -16.61 11.67
CA LYS A 73 4.24 -16.66 13.02
C LYS A 73 3.16 -16.87 14.10
N ALA A 74 2.02 -16.20 13.98
CA ALA A 74 0.91 -16.32 14.91
C ALA A 74 0.22 -17.70 14.84
N ALA A 75 0.11 -18.30 13.65
CA ALA A 75 -0.50 -19.61 13.47
C ALA A 75 0.34 -20.77 14.01
N GLY A 76 1.66 -20.57 14.19
CA GLY A 76 2.57 -21.56 14.77
C GLY A 76 2.71 -21.50 16.30
N LEU A 77 2.09 -20.52 16.96
CA LEU A 77 2.13 -20.40 18.43
C LEU A 77 1.15 -21.39 19.08
N ASN A 78 1.65 -22.11 20.07
CA ASN A 78 0.84 -23.06 20.83
C ASN A 78 -0.15 -22.26 21.72
N PRO A 79 -1.47 -22.47 21.62
CA PRO A 79 -2.47 -21.67 22.34
C PRO A 79 -2.28 -21.65 23.86
N ILE A 80 -1.70 -22.73 24.39
CA ILE A 80 -1.40 -22.90 25.82
C ILE A 80 -0.28 -21.96 26.27
N ASP A 81 0.73 -21.72 25.41
CA ASP A 81 1.83 -20.80 25.72
C ASP A 81 1.36 -19.35 25.71
N SER A 82 0.50 -18.96 24.75
CA SER A 82 -0.07 -17.61 24.67
C SER A 82 -0.98 -17.22 25.85
N LEU A 83 -1.50 -18.19 26.61
CA LEU A 83 -2.28 -17.96 27.84
C LEU A 83 -1.41 -17.90 29.11
N ARG A 84 -0.15 -18.34 29.02
CA ARG A 84 0.82 -18.33 30.12
C ARG A 84 1.80 -17.15 30.07
N PHE A 85 1.87 -16.47 28.93
CA PHE A 85 2.46 -15.14 28.83
C PHE A 85 1.50 -14.14 29.46
N GLU A 86 1.68 -13.89 30.75
CA GLU A 86 1.45 -12.56 31.31
C GLU A 86 2.61 -11.63 30.93
#